data_AF-A0AAR5Q5Q8-F1
#
_entry.id   AF-A0AAR5Q5Q8-F1
#
_cell.length_a   1.000
_cell.length_b   1.000
_cell.length_c   1.000
_cell.angle_alpha   90.00
_cell.angle_beta   90.00
_cell.angle_gamma   90.00
#
_symmetry.space_group_name_H-M   'P 1'
#
loop_
_entity.id
_entity.type
_entity.pdbx_description
1 polymer ?
#
loop_
_entity_poly.entity_id
_entity_poly.type
_entity_poly.pdbx_seq_one_letter_code
_entity_poly.pdbx_strand_id
1 'polypeptide(L)'
;MVLKRTLVIVLYVTSMFIFGFILKYSDVLSDFLYSLSPIDTRQEFDYIVVGGGSAGSVIANRLARNAQDRVLVLEAEKNTMGLLHIPSLGLLLQGTPFDWSYKTVPQQSACLALNNNVRTLN
;
A
#
# COMPACT_ATOMS: atom_id res chain seq x y z
N MET A 1 -36.69 31.89 -14.02
CA MET A 1 -36.34 30.55 -14.57
C MET A 1 -34.86 30.19 -14.32
N VAL A 2 -33.93 31.14 -14.47
CA VAL A 2 -32.48 30.93 -14.27
C VAL A 2 -32.12 30.53 -12.83
N LEU A 3 -32.65 31.23 -11.81
CA LEU A 3 -32.32 30.99 -10.39
C LEU A 3 -32.64 29.55 -9.93
N LYS A 4 -33.77 28.98 -10.37
CA LYS A 4 -34.16 27.59 -10.03
C LYS A 4 -33.20 26.57 -10.66
N ARG A 5 -32.72 26.81 -11.89
CA ARG A 5 -31.72 25.96 -12.55
C ARG A 5 -30.37 26.03 -11.85
N THR A 6 -29.93 27.22 -11.46
CA THR A 6 -28.66 27.39 -10.74
C THR A 6 -28.68 26.70 -9.37
N LEU A 7 -29.78 26.83 -8.61
CA LEU A 7 -29.91 26.17 -7.31
C LEU A 7 -29.79 24.64 -7.41
N VAL A 8 -30.44 24.02 -8.39
CA VAL A 8 -30.39 22.58 -8.60
C VAL A 8 -28.97 22.11 -8.92
N ILE A 9 -28.23 22.87 -9.74
CA ILE A 9 -26.83 22.56 -10.07
C ILE A 9 -25.96 22.65 -8.83
N VAL A 10 -26.10 23.70 -8.01
CA VAL A 10 -25.31 23.85 -6.79
C VAL A 10 -25.58 22.70 -5.82
N LEU A 11 -26.84 22.34 -5.57
CA LEU A 11 -27.20 21.23 -4.69
C LEU A 11 -26.67 19.88 -5.19
N TYR A 12 -26.70 19.66 -6.51
CA TYR A 12 -26.14 18.44 -7.10
C TYR A 12 -24.62 18.38 -6.91
N VAL A 13 -23.92 19.48 -7.20
CA VAL A 13 -22.45 19.56 -7.07
C VAL A 13 -22.03 19.38 -5.62
N THR A 14 -22.66 20.07 -4.67
CA THR A 14 -22.34 19.92 -3.25
C THR A 14 -22.65 18.52 -2.73
N SER A 15 -23.77 17.91 -3.15
CA SER A 15 -24.09 16.51 -2.85
C SER A 15 -23.02 15.55 -3.38
N MET A 16 -22.51 15.78 -4.59
CA MET A 16 -21.44 14.96 -5.19
C MET A 16 -20.13 15.05 -4.40
N PHE A 17 -19.77 16.24 -3.90
CA PHE A 17 -18.61 16.42 -3.00
C PHE A 17 -18.81 15.76 -1.64
N ILE A 18 -20.00 15.89 -1.04
CA ILE A 18 -20.33 15.24 0.23
C ILE A 18 -20.28 13.72 0.07
N PHE A 19 -20.84 13.17 -1.01
CA PHE A 19 -20.81 11.75 -1.30
C PHE A 19 -19.38 11.24 -1.47
N GLY A 20 -18.54 11.93 -2.24
CA GLY A 20 -17.12 11.60 -2.38
C GLY A 20 -16.37 11.64 -1.05
N PHE A 21 -16.71 12.60 -0.18
CA PHE A 21 -16.12 12.69 1.16
C PHE A 21 -16.57 11.54 2.06
N ILE A 22 -17.86 11.16 2.03
CA ILE A 22 -18.40 10.03 2.77
C ILE A 22 -17.72 8.73 2.35
N LEU A 23 -17.59 8.47 1.04
CA LEU A 23 -16.89 7.29 0.53
C LEU A 23 -15.44 7.24 0.99
N LYS A 24 -14.73 8.38 0.92
CA LYS A 24 -13.35 8.45 1.40
C LYS A 24 -13.24 8.18 2.90
N TYR A 25 -14.18 8.69 3.71
CA TYR A 25 -14.16 8.51 5.15
C TYR A 25 -14.60 7.10 5.57
N SER A 26 -15.48 6.46 4.80
CA SER A 26 -15.91 5.08 5.11
C SER A 26 -14.78 4.07 4.97
N ASP A 27 -13.89 4.25 3.98
CA ASP A 27 -12.70 3.40 3.83
C ASP A 27 -11.70 3.63 4.97
N VAL A 28 -11.49 4.89 5.37
CA VAL A 28 -10.63 5.21 6.53
C VAL A 28 -11.20 4.61 7.82
N LEU A 29 -12.52 4.68 8.00
CA LEU A 29 -13.19 4.11 9.16
C LEU A 29 -13.10 2.58 9.14
N SER A 30 -13.26 1.92 7.99
CA SER A 30 -13.18 0.46 7.90
C SER A 30 -11.78 -0.05 8.21
N ASP A 31 -10.74 0.60 7.70
CA ASP A 31 -9.34 0.28 8.04
C ASP A 31 -9.05 0.50 9.53
N PHE A 32 -9.57 1.60 10.10
CA PHE A 32 -9.43 1.88 11.52
C PHE A 32 -10.15 0.83 12.37
N LEU A 33 -11.40 0.48 12.03
CA LEU A 33 -12.16 -0.55 12.74
C LEU A 33 -11.52 -1.94 12.60
N TYR A 34 -10.96 -2.26 11.42
CA TYR A 34 -10.19 -3.49 11.22
C TYR A 34 -8.92 -3.51 12.08
N SER A 35 -8.21 -2.38 12.18
CA SER A 35 -7.05 -2.24 13.07
C SER A 35 -7.40 -2.34 14.55
N LEU A 36 -8.64 -2.04 14.93
CA LEU A 36 -9.14 -2.21 16.30
C LEU A 36 -9.70 -3.61 16.55
N SER A 37 -9.94 -4.40 15.49
CA SER A 37 -10.42 -5.76 15.64
C SER A 37 -9.34 -6.61 16.32
N PRO A 38 -9.67 -7.38 17.37
CA PRO A 38 -8.70 -8.25 18.01
C PRO A 38 -8.21 -9.28 17.01
N ILE A 39 -6.89 -9.34 16.79
CA ILE A 39 -6.29 -10.44 16.02
C ILE A 39 -6.46 -11.70 16.88
N ASP A 40 -7.33 -12.61 16.44
CA ASP A 40 -7.40 -13.93 17.04
C ASP A 40 -6.14 -14.71 16.68
N THR A 41 -5.18 -14.75 17.60
CA THR A 41 -3.93 -15.51 17.44
C THR A 41 -4.14 -17.02 17.33
N ARG A 42 -5.38 -17.52 17.52
CA ARG A 42 -5.75 -18.93 17.32
C ARG A 42 -6.36 -19.19 15.95
N GLN A 43 -6.41 -18.20 15.04
CA GLN A 43 -6.83 -18.46 13.67
C GLN A 43 -5.86 -19.41 12.99
N GLU A 44 -6.39 -20.52 12.51
CA GLU A 44 -5.68 -21.45 11.65
C GLU A 44 -5.75 -20.96 10.19
N PHE A 45 -4.65 -21.16 9.47
CA PHE A 45 -4.53 -20.85 8.05
C PHE A 45 -4.01 -22.08 7.32
N ASP A 46 -4.52 -22.33 6.12
CA ASP A 46 -4.06 -23.43 5.27
C ASP A 46 -2.73 -23.06 4.60
N TYR A 47 -2.52 -21.77 4.34
CA TYR A 47 -1.30 -21.24 3.74
C TYR A 47 -0.85 -19.95 4.42
N ILE A 48 0.46 -19.82 4.62
CA ILE A 48 1.10 -18.59 5.08
C ILE A 48 2.10 -18.13 4.01
N VAL A 49 1.87 -16.95 3.45
CA VAL A 49 2.74 -16.31 2.46
C VAL A 49 3.52 -15.20 3.17
N VAL A 50 4.85 -15.35 3.24
CA VAL A 50 5.72 -14.33 3.85
C VAL A 50 6.26 -13.42 2.74
N GLY A 51 5.86 -12.14 2.80
CA GLY A 51 6.10 -11.11 1.80
C GLY A 51 4.94 -10.97 0.82
N GLY A 52 4.30 -9.80 0.83
CA GLY A 52 3.28 -9.31 -0.10
C GLY A 52 3.83 -8.62 -1.37
N GLY A 53 5.12 -8.79 -1.69
CA GLY A 53 5.72 -8.30 -2.93
C GLY A 53 5.14 -8.94 -4.20
N SER A 54 5.77 -8.72 -5.36
CA SER A 54 5.22 -9.11 -6.68
C SER A 54 4.85 -10.60 -6.77
N ALA A 55 5.70 -11.49 -6.29
CA ALA A 55 5.42 -12.93 -6.31
C ALA A 55 4.39 -13.33 -5.23
N GLY A 56 4.54 -12.81 -4.01
CA GLY A 56 3.65 -13.12 -2.90
C GLY A 56 2.20 -12.72 -3.16
N SER A 57 1.98 -11.53 -3.72
CA SER A 57 0.67 -11.05 -4.16
C SER A 57 0.02 -11.99 -5.19
N VAL A 58 0.78 -12.48 -6.17
CA VAL A 58 0.26 -13.42 -7.20
C VAL A 58 -0.06 -14.78 -6.60
N ILE A 59 0.80 -15.31 -5.73
CA ILE A 59 0.61 -16.60 -5.07
C ILE A 59 -0.61 -16.54 -4.14
N ALA A 60 -0.71 -15.51 -3.29
CA ALA A 60 -1.83 -15.32 -2.38
C ALA A 60 -3.16 -15.25 -3.14
N ASN A 61 -3.22 -14.49 -4.24
CA ASN A 61 -4.41 -14.43 -5.10
C ASN A 61 -4.78 -15.80 -5.68
N ARG A 62 -3.79 -16.60 -6.12
CA ARG A 62 -4.05 -17.95 -6.66
C ARG A 62 -4.55 -18.92 -5.60
N LEU A 63 -3.95 -18.91 -4.41
CA LEU A 63 -4.37 -19.76 -3.29
C LEU A 63 -5.78 -19.38 -2.79
N ALA A 64 -6.07 -18.08 -2.72
CA ALA A 64 -7.38 -17.56 -2.28
C ALA A 64 -8.54 -17.82 -3.27
N ARG A 65 -8.29 -18.40 -4.45
CA ARG A 65 -9.37 -18.76 -5.40
C ARG A 65 -10.27 -19.87 -4.89
N ASN A 66 -9.74 -20.75 -4.04
CA ASN A 66 -10.55 -21.76 -3.37
C ASN A 66 -11.19 -21.13 -2.12
N ALA A 67 -12.52 -21.06 -2.08
CA ALA A 67 -13.25 -20.43 -0.99
C ALA A 67 -13.09 -21.14 0.37
N GLN A 68 -12.58 -22.37 0.37
CA GLN A 68 -12.29 -23.12 1.59
C GLN A 68 -10.92 -22.80 2.20
N ASP A 69 -9.99 -22.26 1.40
CA ASP A 69 -8.61 -22.05 1.85
C ASP A 69 -8.48 -20.69 2.53
N ARG A 70 -7.94 -20.69 3.75
CA ARG A 70 -7.59 -19.47 4.49
C ARG A 70 -6.12 -19.14 4.25
N VAL A 71 -5.86 -17.99 3.63
CA VAL A 71 -4.51 -17.54 3.27
C VAL A 71 -4.12 -16.33 4.11
N LEU A 72 -3.03 -16.44 4.86
CA LEU A 72 -2.40 -15.33 5.59
C LEU A 72 -1.24 -14.76 4.78
N VAL A 73 -1.19 -13.44 4.62
CA VAL A 73 -0.02 -12.74 4.05
C VAL A 73 0.65 -11.91 5.15
N LEU A 74 1.93 -12.18 5.40
CA LEU A 74 2.74 -11.41 6.32
C LEU A 74 3.65 -10.47 5.54
N GLU A 75 3.38 -9.17 5.59
CA GLU A 75 4.20 -8.13 4.95
C GLU A 75 4.77 -7.21 6.02
N ALA A 76 6.04 -6.82 5.87
CA ALA A 76 6.78 -6.12 6.90
C ALA A 76 6.34 -4.65 7.06
N GLU A 77 5.75 -4.06 6.03
CA GLU A 77 5.22 -2.71 6.08
C GLU A 77 3.89 -2.57 5.31
N LYS A 78 2.85 -2.06 5.97
CA LYS A 78 1.49 -1.96 5.40
C LYS A 78 1.25 -0.65 4.63
N ASN A 79 2.05 0.39 4.89
CA ASN A 79 1.64 1.75 4.55
C ASN A 79 2.03 2.11 3.13
N THR A 80 1.11 2.05 2.18
CA THR A 80 1.37 2.58 0.84
C THR A 80 1.13 4.09 0.81
N MET A 81 2.19 4.88 0.66
CA MET A 81 2.04 6.32 0.42
C MET A 81 1.63 6.58 -1.03
N GLY A 82 0.75 7.56 -1.27
CA GLY A 82 0.29 7.92 -2.61
C GLY A 82 1.42 8.23 -3.62
N LEU A 83 2.58 8.65 -3.13
CA LEU A 83 3.78 8.89 -3.95
C LEU A 83 4.30 7.62 -4.63
N LEU A 84 4.07 6.44 -4.05
CA LEU A 84 4.48 5.14 -4.62
C LEU A 84 3.77 4.82 -5.95
N HIS A 85 2.63 5.45 -6.21
CA HIS A 85 1.86 5.26 -7.44
C HIS A 85 2.28 6.17 -8.59
N ILE A 86 3.24 7.09 -8.36
CA ILE A 86 3.73 8.01 -9.39
C ILE A 86 5.07 7.46 -9.92
N PRO A 87 5.12 6.84 -11.13
CA PRO A 87 6.30 6.11 -11.57
C PRO A 87 7.57 6.98 -11.67
N SER A 88 7.42 8.26 -12.02
CA SER A 88 8.55 9.20 -12.14
C SER A 88 9.24 9.51 -10.81
N LEU A 89 8.62 9.23 -9.66
CA LEU A 89 9.19 9.47 -8.34
C LEU A 89 9.96 8.26 -7.78
N GLY A 90 10.03 7.14 -8.51
CA GLY A 90 10.64 5.90 -8.01
C GLY A 90 12.09 6.06 -7.54
N LEU A 91 12.88 6.92 -8.18
CA LEU A 91 14.26 7.19 -7.77
C LEU A 91 14.38 7.84 -6.39
N LEU A 92 13.36 8.60 -5.96
CA LEU A 92 13.32 9.28 -4.66
C LEU A 92 13.02 8.34 -3.49
N LEU A 93 12.58 7.11 -3.77
CA LEU A 93 12.24 6.13 -2.74
C LEU A 93 13.48 5.50 -2.09
N GLN A 94 14.63 5.60 -2.74
CA GLN A 94 15.90 5.09 -2.23
C GLN A 94 16.25 5.75 -0.90
N GLY A 95 16.41 4.94 0.15
CA GLY A 95 16.72 5.40 1.52
C GLY A 95 15.57 6.05 2.29
N THR A 96 14.36 5.94 1.77
CA THR A 96 13.14 6.18 2.55
C THR A 96 12.78 4.92 3.36
N PRO A 97 11.80 5.00 4.29
CA PRO A 97 11.29 3.81 4.97
C PRO A 97 10.81 2.69 4.02
N PHE A 98 10.42 3.03 2.78
CA PHE A 98 10.00 2.08 1.76
C PHE A 98 11.15 1.29 1.09
N ASP A 99 12.41 1.63 1.37
CA ASP A 99 13.58 0.86 0.94
C ASP A 99 14.15 0.09 2.13
N TRP A 100 14.28 -1.23 1.99
CA TRP A 100 14.96 -2.11 2.94
C TRP A 100 16.39 -1.64 3.28
N SER A 101 16.98 -0.79 2.45
CA SER A 101 18.23 -0.08 2.73
C SER A 101 19.40 -1.01 3.02
N TYR A 102 19.39 -2.20 2.38
CA TYR A 102 20.48 -3.16 2.49
C TYR A 102 21.80 -2.54 2.01
N LYS A 103 22.85 -2.77 2.81
CA LYS A 103 24.22 -2.38 2.51
C LYS A 103 24.98 -3.58 1.96
N THR A 104 25.73 -3.36 0.89
CA THR A 104 26.61 -4.39 0.35
C THR A 104 27.92 -4.44 1.13
N VAL A 105 28.70 -5.50 0.92
CA VAL A 105 30.15 -5.45 1.16
C VAL A 105 30.82 -4.59 0.06
N PRO A 106 32.07 -4.13 0.25
CA PRO A 106 32.83 -3.45 -0.80
C PRO A 106 32.89 -4.29 -2.09
N GLN A 107 32.56 -3.67 -3.22
CA GLN A 107 32.52 -4.31 -4.52
C GLN A 107 33.80 -4.02 -5.32
N GLN A 108 34.33 -5.00 -6.04
CA GLN A 108 35.52 -4.83 -6.88
C GLN A 108 35.19 -4.30 -8.28
N SER A 109 34.01 -4.63 -8.81
CA SER A 109 33.60 -4.33 -10.20
C SER A 109 32.26 -3.60 -10.29
N ALA A 110 31.71 -3.15 -9.16
CA ALA A 110 30.45 -2.41 -9.08
C ALA A 110 30.59 -1.29 -8.04
N CYS A 111 29.62 -0.36 -8.01
CA CYS A 111 29.58 0.73 -7.03
C CYS A 111 30.85 1.62 -7.00
N LEU A 112 31.64 1.67 -8.08
CA LEU A 112 32.95 2.36 -8.13
C LEU A 112 32.85 3.88 -7.88
N ALA A 113 31.67 4.46 -8.09
CA ALA A 113 31.39 5.86 -7.82
C ALA A 113 30.85 6.12 -6.39
N LEU A 114 30.70 5.07 -5.58
CA LEU A 114 30.22 5.14 -4.20
C LEU A 114 31.38 5.01 -3.21
N ASN A 115 31.18 5.54 -2.01
CA ASN A 115 32.22 5.52 -0.97
C ASN A 115 32.63 4.07 -0.64
N ASN A 116 33.94 3.80 -0.67
CA ASN A 116 34.52 2.46 -0.46
C ASN A 116 33.91 1.36 -1.33
N ASN A 117 33.37 1.69 -2.50
CA ASN A 117 32.64 0.79 -3.39
C ASN A 117 31.48 0.04 -2.71
N VAL A 118 30.80 0.66 -1.74
CA VAL A 118 29.66 0.09 -1.04
C VAL A 118 28.37 0.76 -1.49
N ARG A 119 27.32 -0.02 -1.77
CA ARG A 119 25.96 0.52 -1.87
C ARG A 119 25.49 0.92 -0.46
N THR A 120 25.73 2.17 -0.09
CA THR A 120 25.10 2.82 1.06
C THR A 120 24.25 3.98 0.58
N LEU A 121 23.14 4.21 1.28
CA LEU A 121 22.45 5.49 1.25
C LEU A 121 23.16 6.37 2.27
N ASN A 122 23.72 7.49 1.80
CA ASN A 122 24.57 8.41 2.57
C ASN A 122 23.83 8.99 3.78
#